data_AF-A0A7S1EYQ9-F1
#
_entry.id   AF-A0A7S1EYQ9-F1
#
_cell.length_a   1.000
_cell.length_b   1.000
_cell.length_c   1.000
_cell.angle_alpha   90.00
_cell.angle_beta   90.00
_cell.angle_gamma   90.00
#
_symmetry.space_group_name_H-M   'P 1'
#
loop_
_entity.id
_entity.type
_entity.pdbx_description
1 polymer ?
#
loop_
_entity_poly.entity_id
_entity_poly.type
_entity_poly.pdbx_seq_one_letter_code
_entity_poly.pdbx_strand_id
1 'polypeptide(L)'
;FWLKLGICVSLQGSEMTTWGDVREQVGYFNQYLFRGERLWGYDFQNHDVRDGDVQARPTDILPPDAFHVGFSSVVRDMWWFGKGTKNHCLRILRIYVAALLALFNTAIQAAFVYALATYVISSQTRTARHYYTEYKSHMTVDGVFNASRFDTLDTDVRDVVCKMPLSQLSLLIPVLLVWTLFVMAEMRECSDFLRRIVWGLPHADHLSEMLLLSNPDESLLYSKHGKRKWCTHDHEVLLVALHPLVRTILFLVFLLPRFIMALILLIAGNMWLIATIDYGECLINCAALEFILDIKRYLYQAVPSRLQREASGFHVIPHTAYESPNCWRFTYSFGFLLFGLCTVWIAISLQTVLPDYGWDLNGPCERYIEEHGIRVFDFLK
;
A
#
# COMPACT_ATOMS: atom_id res chain seq x y z
N PHE A 1 0.63 -10.12 -22.64
CA PHE A 1 -0.26 -10.73 -21.63
C PHE A 1 -1.14 -9.71 -20.90
N TRP A 2 -1.06 -8.43 -21.29
CA TRP A 2 -2.11 -7.43 -21.11
C TRP A 2 -3.05 -7.44 -22.34
N LEU A 3 -4.30 -7.00 -22.15
CA LEU A 3 -5.48 -7.08 -23.05
C LEU A 3 -6.32 -8.36 -22.98
N LYS A 4 -7.15 -8.45 -21.92
CA LYS A 4 -8.54 -8.92 -22.02
C LYS A 4 -9.28 -8.67 -20.71
N LEU A 5 -10.05 -7.59 -20.66
CA LEU A 5 -11.23 -7.46 -19.80
C LEU A 5 -12.08 -6.30 -20.34
N GLY A 6 -12.81 -6.60 -21.41
CA GLY A 6 -14.04 -5.90 -21.74
C GLY A 6 -15.16 -6.54 -20.94
N ILE A 7 -15.83 -5.76 -20.08
CA ILE A 7 -17.13 -6.11 -19.52
C ILE A 7 -18.04 -4.89 -19.59
N CYS A 8 -19.06 -5.05 -20.45
CA CYS A 8 -20.39 -4.44 -20.48
C CYS A 8 -20.71 -3.34 -19.46
N VAL A 9 -20.83 -2.11 -19.98
CA VAL A 9 -21.66 -1.06 -19.38
C VAL A 9 -23.12 -1.34 -19.77
N SER A 10 -23.89 -1.87 -18.83
CA SER A 10 -25.36 -1.91 -18.90
C SER A 10 -25.91 -0.58 -18.41
N LEU A 11 -26.23 0.32 -19.34
CA LEU A 11 -27.05 1.50 -19.09
C LEU A 11 -28.50 1.06 -18.87
N GLN A 12 -28.92 1.04 -17.61
CA GLN A 12 -30.34 0.97 -17.27
C GLN A 12 -30.66 2.15 -16.36
N GLY A 13 -31.50 3.05 -16.90
CA GLY A 13 -31.84 4.32 -16.28
C GLY A 13 -32.52 4.15 -14.93
N SER A 14 -32.02 4.92 -13.96
CA SER A 14 -32.75 5.26 -12.74
C SER A 14 -32.77 6.79 -12.64
N GLU A 15 -33.95 7.32 -12.35
CA GLU A 15 -34.28 8.72 -12.24
C GLU A 15 -33.27 9.51 -11.40
N MET A 16 -32.84 10.67 -11.92
CA MET A 16 -32.06 11.67 -11.20
C MET A 16 -32.90 12.20 -10.03
N THR A 17 -32.58 11.75 -8.82
CA THR A 17 -32.86 12.53 -7.61
C THR A 17 -32.07 13.83 -7.68
N THR A 18 -32.79 14.95 -7.65
CA THR A 18 -32.25 16.30 -7.73
C THR A 18 -31.22 16.58 -6.63
N TRP A 19 -30.11 17.23 -6.99
CA TRP A 19 -29.05 17.70 -6.08
C TRP A 19 -29.55 18.54 -4.86
N GLY A 20 -30.81 18.98 -4.86
CA GLY A 20 -31.45 19.66 -3.73
C GLY A 20 -31.66 18.77 -2.50
N ASP A 21 -32.04 17.49 -2.70
CA ASP A 21 -32.38 16.59 -1.58
C ASP A 21 -31.14 16.15 -0.77
N VAL A 22 -29.99 16.05 -1.43
CA VAL A 22 -28.71 15.75 -0.76
C VAL A 22 -28.30 16.90 0.16
N ARG A 23 -28.58 18.15 -0.22
CA ARG A 23 -28.25 19.33 0.59
C ARG A 23 -29.13 19.43 1.84
N GLU A 24 -30.40 19.05 1.73
CA GLU A 24 -31.33 19.04 2.85
C GLU A 24 -31.03 17.90 3.83
N GLN A 25 -30.71 16.69 3.33
CA GLN A 25 -30.29 15.57 4.18
C GLN A 25 -28.96 15.82 4.90
N VAL A 26 -27.98 16.46 4.25
CA VAL A 26 -26.74 16.89 4.93
C VAL A 26 -27.03 17.96 5.99
N GLY A 27 -28.02 18.83 5.76
CA GLY A 27 -28.48 19.82 6.74
C GLY A 27 -29.07 19.19 8.01
N TYR A 28 -29.90 18.15 7.88
CA TYR A 28 -30.47 17.44 9.03
C TYR A 28 -29.45 16.54 9.74
N PHE A 29 -28.51 15.92 9.00
CA PHE A 29 -27.40 15.17 9.60
C PHE A 29 -26.50 16.08 10.46
N ASN A 30 -26.24 17.30 9.97
CA ASN A 30 -25.57 18.37 10.72
C ASN A 30 -26.44 19.03 11.81
N GLN A 31 -27.70 18.64 12.00
CA GLN A 31 -28.53 19.14 13.10
C GLN A 31 -28.60 18.13 14.25
N TYR A 32 -28.54 16.83 13.96
CA TYR A 32 -28.57 15.76 14.96
C TYR A 32 -27.24 15.49 15.65
N LEU A 33 -26.10 15.65 14.95
CA LEU A 33 -24.78 15.65 15.59
C LEU A 33 -24.55 16.87 16.50
N PHE A 34 -25.38 17.91 16.37
CA PHE A 34 -25.09 19.27 16.85
C PHE A 34 -26.15 19.83 17.82
N ARG A 35 -27.16 19.03 18.23
CA ARG A 35 -28.23 19.50 19.14
C ARG A 35 -27.82 19.60 20.62
N GLY A 36 -26.56 19.31 20.94
CA GLY A 36 -25.93 19.67 22.20
C GLY A 36 -24.62 20.38 21.89
N GLU A 37 -24.50 21.65 22.29
CA GLU A 37 -23.46 22.63 21.90
C GLU A 37 -21.99 22.23 22.18
N ARG A 38 -21.68 21.01 22.61
CA ARG A 38 -20.31 20.58 22.99
C ARG A 38 -20.01 19.10 22.70
N LEU A 39 -20.53 18.53 21.61
CA LEU A 39 -19.94 17.27 21.14
C LEU A 39 -18.57 17.58 20.50
N TRP A 40 -17.53 17.49 21.34
CA TRP A 40 -16.11 17.39 20.96
C TRP A 40 -15.34 18.67 20.62
N GLY A 41 -15.82 19.87 20.95
CA GLY A 41 -15.03 21.10 20.81
C GLY A 41 -14.63 21.44 19.36
N TYR A 42 -15.22 20.77 18.37
CA TYR A 42 -15.13 21.16 16.97
C TYR A 42 -16.14 22.27 16.74
N ASP A 43 -15.65 23.50 16.61
CA ASP A 43 -16.47 24.66 16.27
C ASP A 43 -16.71 24.68 14.74
N PHE A 44 -17.77 23.99 14.31
CA PHE A 44 -18.18 23.99 12.90
C PHE A 44 -18.91 25.27 12.48
N GLN A 45 -19.27 26.15 13.42
CA GLN A 45 -20.16 27.29 13.17
C GLN A 45 -19.44 28.62 12.90
N ASN A 46 -18.13 28.72 13.14
CA ASN A 46 -17.42 30.00 13.06
C ASN A 46 -16.47 30.19 11.86
N HIS A 47 -16.40 29.25 10.92
CA HIS A 47 -15.75 29.53 9.65
C HIS A 47 -16.77 30.07 8.65
N ASP A 48 -16.77 31.39 8.50
CA ASP A 48 -17.44 32.10 7.42
C ASP A 48 -16.99 31.46 6.10
N VAL A 49 -17.85 30.64 5.48
CA VAL A 49 -17.64 29.90 4.22
C VAL A 49 -17.61 30.86 3.02
N ARG A 50 -17.05 32.06 3.21
CA ARG A 50 -16.85 33.07 2.17
C ARG A 50 -15.53 32.89 1.42
N ASP A 51 -14.59 32.12 1.97
CA ASP A 51 -13.38 31.74 1.26
C ASP A 51 -13.70 30.52 0.38
N GLY A 52 -13.92 30.78 -0.91
CA GLY A 52 -14.40 29.82 -1.92
C GLY A 52 -13.53 28.57 -2.16
N ASP A 53 -12.42 28.42 -1.44
CA ASP A 53 -11.48 27.31 -1.60
C ASP A 53 -11.58 26.24 -0.50
N VAL A 54 -12.50 26.38 0.46
CA VAL A 54 -12.70 25.38 1.52
C VAL A 54 -13.66 24.28 1.05
N GLN A 55 -13.14 23.07 0.85
CA GLN A 55 -13.95 21.92 0.46
C GLN A 55 -14.30 21.07 1.68
N ALA A 56 -15.59 20.71 1.82
CA ALA A 56 -16.03 19.72 2.79
C ALA A 56 -15.43 18.35 2.43
N ARG A 57 -14.79 17.71 3.40
CA ARG A 57 -14.13 16.43 3.17
C ARG A 57 -15.14 15.28 3.30
N PRO A 58 -15.29 14.43 2.27
CA PRO A 58 -16.16 13.26 2.37
C PRO A 58 -15.62 12.29 3.43
N THR A 59 -16.48 11.43 3.96
CA THR A 59 -16.05 10.33 4.83
C THR A 59 -15.05 9.45 4.10
N ASP A 60 -13.96 9.10 4.78
CA ASP A 60 -12.90 8.30 4.16
C ASP A 60 -13.39 6.85 4.03
N ILE A 61 -13.35 6.32 2.80
CA ILE A 61 -13.53 4.90 2.51
C ILE A 61 -12.15 4.25 2.55
N LEU A 62 -11.99 3.21 3.35
CA LEU A 62 -10.75 2.45 3.40
C LEU A 62 -10.59 1.60 2.12
N PRO A 63 -9.36 1.46 1.59
CA PRO A 63 -9.10 0.63 0.43
C PRO A 63 -9.65 -0.81 0.61
N PRO A 64 -10.24 -1.42 -0.42
CA PRO A 64 -10.76 -2.79 -0.33
C PRO A 64 -9.61 -3.80 -0.30
N ASP A 65 -9.14 -4.14 0.89
CA ASP A 65 -8.14 -5.18 1.13
C ASP A 65 -8.53 -6.12 2.28
N ALA A 66 -7.82 -7.24 2.43
CA ALA A 66 -8.09 -8.22 3.49
C ALA A 66 -7.94 -7.62 4.91
N PHE A 67 -7.07 -6.61 5.07
CA PHE A 67 -6.89 -5.91 6.34
C PHE A 67 -8.09 -5.03 6.68
N HIS A 68 -8.70 -4.37 5.70
CA HIS A 68 -9.91 -3.57 5.87
C HIS A 68 -11.09 -4.43 6.30
N VAL A 69 -11.25 -5.62 5.73
CA VAL A 69 -12.25 -6.60 6.21
C VAL A 69 -12.00 -6.96 7.67
N GLY A 70 -10.73 -7.23 8.01
CA GLY A 70 -10.35 -7.57 9.38
C GLY A 70 -10.63 -6.44 10.38
N PHE A 71 -10.19 -5.22 10.04
CA PHE A 71 -10.40 -4.00 10.81
C PHE A 71 -11.88 -3.71 11.03
N SER A 72 -12.68 -3.65 9.96
CA SER A 72 -14.12 -3.33 10.03
C SER A 72 -14.90 -4.39 10.83
N SER A 73 -14.48 -5.66 10.75
CA SER A 73 -15.08 -6.75 11.53
C SER A 73 -14.77 -6.62 13.02
N VAL A 74 -13.50 -6.39 13.37
CA VAL A 74 -13.06 -6.21 14.77
C VAL A 74 -13.77 -5.03 15.40
N VAL A 75 -13.76 -3.86 14.77
CA VAL A 75 -14.37 -2.64 15.32
C VAL A 75 -15.86 -2.82 15.54
N ARG A 76 -16.57 -3.37 14.55
CA ARG A 76 -18.02 -3.54 14.58
C ARG A 76 -18.47 -4.58 15.60
N ASP A 77 -17.79 -5.72 15.67
CA ASP A 77 -18.16 -6.74 16.65
C ASP A 77 -17.83 -6.32 18.08
N MET A 78 -16.72 -5.59 18.30
CA MET A 78 -16.41 -4.96 19.59
C MET A 78 -17.49 -3.97 20.03
N TRP A 79 -17.98 -3.13 19.12
CA TRP A 79 -19.09 -2.22 19.40
C TRP A 79 -20.37 -2.96 19.82
N TRP A 80 -20.70 -4.06 19.14
CA TRP A 80 -21.87 -4.87 19.47
C TRP A 80 -21.75 -5.60 20.81
N PHE A 81 -20.55 -5.95 21.27
CA PHE A 81 -20.34 -6.42 22.64
C PHE A 81 -20.70 -5.34 23.66
N GLY A 82 -20.31 -4.09 23.40
CA GLY A 82 -20.69 -2.94 24.24
C GLY A 82 -22.21 -2.74 24.33
N LYS A 83 -22.96 -3.07 23.28
CA LYS A 83 -24.43 -2.97 23.26
C LYS A 83 -25.17 -4.17 23.89
N GLY A 84 -24.49 -5.22 24.34
CA GLY A 84 -25.13 -6.38 24.98
C GLY A 84 -25.86 -7.32 24.02
N THR A 85 -25.29 -7.59 22.84
CA THR A 85 -25.87 -8.50 21.84
C THR A 85 -26.01 -9.95 22.33
N LYS A 86 -27.11 -10.66 22.01
CA LYS A 86 -27.32 -12.06 22.43
C LYS A 86 -26.42 -13.08 21.72
N ASN A 87 -25.90 -12.75 20.53
CA ASN A 87 -25.17 -13.69 19.68
C ASN A 87 -23.65 -13.58 19.85
N HIS A 88 -23.14 -13.76 21.07
CA HIS A 88 -21.71 -13.61 21.37
C HIS A 88 -20.83 -14.56 20.55
N CYS A 89 -21.20 -15.85 20.46
CA CYS A 89 -20.40 -16.86 19.78
C CYS A 89 -20.11 -16.50 18.31
N LEU A 90 -21.13 -16.06 17.56
CA LEU A 90 -20.97 -15.69 16.15
C LEU A 90 -19.99 -14.52 15.97
N ARG A 91 -20.02 -13.54 16.88
CA ARG A 91 -19.16 -12.35 16.82
C ARG A 91 -17.72 -12.66 17.19
N ILE A 92 -17.52 -13.47 18.23
CA ILE A 92 -16.19 -13.97 18.59
C ILE A 92 -15.60 -14.74 17.41
N LEU A 93 -16.40 -15.61 16.78
CA LEU A 93 -15.96 -16.37 15.61
C LEU A 93 -15.58 -15.45 14.45
N ARG A 94 -16.35 -14.38 14.17
CA ARG A 94 -16.01 -13.43 13.10
C ARG A 94 -14.71 -12.68 13.40
N ILE A 95 -14.52 -12.18 14.62
CA ILE A 95 -13.27 -11.53 15.05
C ILE A 95 -12.10 -12.49 14.89
N TYR A 96 -12.28 -13.75 15.32
CA TYR A 96 -11.26 -14.78 15.21
C TYR A 96 -10.90 -15.07 13.74
N VAL A 97 -11.88 -15.25 12.87
CA VAL A 97 -11.65 -15.47 11.42
C VAL A 97 -10.97 -14.26 10.78
N ALA A 98 -11.38 -13.04 11.13
CA ALA A 98 -10.75 -11.80 10.68
C ALA A 98 -9.27 -11.70 11.11
N ALA A 99 -8.97 -12.03 12.37
CA ALA A 99 -7.60 -12.05 12.87
C ALA A 99 -6.77 -13.14 12.19
N LEU A 100 -7.31 -14.35 12.03
CA LEU A 100 -6.66 -15.44 11.30
C LEU A 100 -6.36 -15.05 9.85
N LEU A 101 -7.28 -14.37 9.15
CA LEU A 101 -7.06 -13.91 7.79
C LEU A 101 -5.88 -12.91 7.71
N ALA A 102 -5.80 -11.96 8.63
CA ALA A 102 -4.69 -11.00 8.70
C ALA A 102 -3.35 -11.67 9.02
N LEU A 103 -3.34 -12.62 9.97
CA LEU A 103 -2.17 -13.41 10.30
C LEU A 103 -1.74 -14.30 9.13
N PHE A 104 -2.69 -14.94 8.45
CA PHE A 104 -2.43 -15.77 7.27
C PHE A 104 -1.83 -14.94 6.12
N ASN A 105 -2.38 -13.76 5.85
CA ASN A 105 -1.82 -12.85 4.85
C ASN A 105 -0.37 -12.47 5.20
N THR A 106 -0.11 -12.09 6.45
CA THR A 106 1.23 -11.74 6.94
C THR A 106 2.18 -12.93 6.85
N ALA A 107 1.73 -14.14 7.21
CA ALA A 107 2.52 -15.36 7.15
C ALA A 107 2.89 -15.74 5.71
N ILE A 108 1.94 -15.61 4.75
CA ILE A 108 2.24 -15.83 3.34
C ILE A 108 3.29 -14.83 2.85
N GLN A 109 3.10 -13.53 3.12
CA GLN A 109 4.08 -12.51 2.71
C GLN A 109 5.46 -12.79 3.33
N ALA A 110 5.51 -13.14 4.62
CA ALA A 110 6.74 -13.52 5.29
C ALA A 110 7.39 -14.77 4.67
N ALA A 111 6.62 -15.78 4.31
CA ALA A 111 7.11 -16.98 3.63
C ALA A 111 7.71 -16.65 2.26
N PHE A 112 7.07 -15.78 1.47
CA PHE A 112 7.62 -15.33 0.19
C PHE A 112 8.91 -14.53 0.36
N VAL A 113 8.95 -13.60 1.31
CA VAL A 113 10.18 -12.83 1.63
C VAL A 113 11.31 -13.75 2.09
N TYR A 114 11.00 -14.72 2.94
CA TYR A 114 11.97 -15.71 3.40
C TYR A 114 12.51 -16.56 2.25
N ALA A 115 11.63 -17.05 1.38
CA ALA A 115 12.02 -17.83 0.20
C ALA A 115 12.86 -16.97 -0.76
N LEU A 116 12.48 -15.71 -0.95
CA LEU A 116 13.22 -14.77 -1.77
C LEU A 116 14.64 -14.55 -1.24
N ALA A 117 14.77 -14.25 0.05
CA ALA A 117 16.07 -14.02 0.68
C ALA A 117 16.96 -15.28 0.64
N THR A 118 16.38 -16.45 0.93
CA THR A 118 17.14 -17.68 1.10
C THR A 118 17.52 -18.32 -0.23
N TYR A 119 16.60 -18.40 -1.19
CA TYR A 119 16.82 -19.14 -2.43
C TYR A 119 17.22 -18.24 -3.59
N VAL A 120 16.55 -17.10 -3.75
CA VAL A 120 16.71 -16.26 -4.94
C VAL A 120 17.89 -15.30 -4.77
N ILE A 121 17.88 -14.46 -3.74
CA ILE A 121 18.92 -13.45 -3.51
C ILE A 121 20.27 -14.12 -3.29
N SER A 122 20.32 -15.19 -2.48
CA SER A 122 21.59 -15.87 -2.19
C SER A 122 22.20 -16.52 -3.45
N SER A 123 21.37 -17.12 -4.31
CA SER A 123 21.82 -17.74 -5.56
C SER A 123 22.32 -16.69 -6.54
N GLN A 124 21.51 -15.65 -6.79
CA GLN A 124 21.86 -14.58 -7.73
C GLN A 124 23.12 -13.82 -7.27
N THR A 125 23.24 -13.54 -5.97
CA THR A 125 24.44 -12.90 -5.41
C THR A 125 25.69 -13.75 -5.59
N ARG A 126 25.61 -15.08 -5.38
CA ARG A 126 26.76 -15.97 -5.59
C ARG A 126 27.20 -15.98 -7.05
N THR A 127 26.25 -16.05 -7.98
CA THR A 127 26.54 -16.05 -9.41
C THR A 127 27.13 -14.70 -9.85
N ALA A 128 26.53 -13.58 -9.43
CA ALA A 128 27.07 -12.25 -9.72
C ALA A 128 28.51 -12.08 -9.18
N ARG A 129 28.76 -12.52 -7.94
CA ARG A 129 30.10 -12.49 -7.34
C ARG A 129 31.10 -13.36 -8.09
N HIS A 130 30.70 -14.53 -8.57
CA HIS A 130 31.58 -15.41 -9.34
C HIS A 130 32.11 -14.69 -10.58
N TYR A 131 31.22 -14.21 -11.44
CA TYR A 131 31.60 -13.51 -12.67
C TYR A 131 32.35 -12.21 -12.41
N TYR A 132 31.96 -11.45 -11.38
CA TYR A 132 32.70 -10.23 -11.02
C TYR A 132 34.10 -10.52 -10.48
N THR A 133 34.28 -11.59 -9.69
CA THR A 133 35.59 -11.99 -9.17
C THR A 133 36.50 -12.44 -10.31
N GLU A 134 35.97 -13.20 -11.26
CA GLU A 134 36.70 -13.64 -12.46
C GLU A 134 37.15 -12.43 -13.29
N TYR A 135 36.23 -11.51 -13.58
CA TYR A 135 36.53 -10.23 -14.23
C TYR A 135 37.63 -9.46 -13.49
N LYS A 136 37.48 -9.26 -12.17
CA LYS A 136 38.42 -8.48 -11.36
C LYS A 136 39.81 -9.11 -11.29
N SER A 137 39.88 -10.43 -11.24
CA SER A 137 41.14 -11.18 -11.24
C SER A 137 41.89 -11.04 -12.56
N HIS A 138 41.16 -10.98 -13.69
CA HIS A 138 41.75 -10.78 -15.01
C HIS A 138 42.18 -9.33 -15.25
N MET A 139 41.39 -8.35 -14.81
CA MET A 139 41.72 -6.92 -14.97
C MET A 139 42.88 -6.47 -14.07
N THR A 140 43.14 -7.17 -12.95
CA THR A 140 44.13 -6.74 -11.97
C THR A 140 45.46 -7.49 -12.16
N VAL A 141 46.52 -6.76 -12.56
CA VAL A 141 47.89 -7.29 -12.66
C VAL A 141 48.74 -6.61 -11.60
N ASP A 142 49.41 -7.37 -10.75
CA ASP A 142 50.26 -6.85 -9.66
C ASP A 142 49.53 -5.86 -8.73
N GLY A 143 48.22 -6.06 -8.53
CA GLY A 143 47.37 -5.19 -7.71
C GLY A 143 46.90 -3.90 -8.41
N VAL A 144 47.26 -3.69 -9.68
CA VAL A 144 46.85 -2.52 -10.46
C VAL A 144 45.77 -2.92 -11.47
N PHE A 145 44.67 -2.18 -11.48
CA PHE A 145 43.58 -2.36 -12.45
C PHE A 145 44.00 -1.88 -13.85
N ASN A 146 43.88 -2.74 -14.85
CA ASN A 146 44.25 -2.47 -16.24
C ASN A 146 43.07 -2.77 -17.19
N ALA A 147 42.32 -1.72 -17.54
CA ALA A 147 41.16 -1.81 -18.43
C ALA A 147 41.48 -2.35 -19.84
N SER A 148 42.71 -2.20 -20.33
CA SER A 148 43.12 -2.66 -21.66
C SER A 148 43.13 -4.18 -21.80
N ARG A 149 43.09 -4.93 -20.68
CA ARG A 149 42.98 -6.39 -20.70
C ARG A 149 41.56 -6.87 -20.97
N PHE A 150 40.58 -5.98 -21.01
CA PHE A 150 39.18 -6.32 -21.27
C PHE A 150 39.00 -7.12 -22.56
N ASP A 151 39.69 -6.76 -23.64
CA ASP A 151 39.57 -7.44 -24.93
C ASP A 151 40.09 -8.88 -24.92
N THR A 152 40.95 -9.22 -23.95
CA THR A 152 41.51 -10.56 -23.74
C THR A 152 40.69 -11.41 -22.77
N LEU A 153 39.65 -10.83 -22.15
CA LEU A 153 38.77 -11.58 -21.27
C LEU A 153 37.91 -12.53 -22.11
N ASP A 154 37.61 -13.69 -21.54
CA ASP A 154 36.70 -14.64 -22.14
C ASP A 154 35.35 -13.98 -22.53
N THR A 155 34.82 -14.36 -23.69
CA THR A 155 33.60 -13.74 -24.24
C THR A 155 32.40 -13.96 -23.33
N ASP A 156 32.29 -15.15 -22.71
CA ASP A 156 31.12 -15.49 -21.89
C ASP A 156 31.12 -14.66 -20.60
N VAL A 157 32.29 -14.44 -20.00
CA VAL A 157 32.44 -13.59 -18.82
C VAL A 157 32.14 -12.12 -19.16
N ARG A 158 32.64 -11.62 -20.30
CA ARG A 158 32.33 -10.26 -20.76
C ARG A 158 30.83 -10.05 -20.95
N ASP A 159 30.18 -10.97 -21.64
CA ASP A 159 28.74 -10.92 -21.89
C ASP A 159 27.94 -10.85 -20.59
N VAL A 160 28.28 -11.69 -19.62
CA VAL A 160 27.57 -11.75 -18.36
C VAL A 160 27.81 -10.49 -17.51
N VAL A 161 29.07 -10.07 -17.36
CA VAL A 161 29.43 -8.90 -16.55
C VAL A 161 28.88 -7.61 -17.13
N CYS A 162 28.87 -7.47 -18.45
CA CYS A 162 28.31 -6.29 -19.08
C CYS A 162 26.79 -6.26 -19.10
N LYS A 163 26.10 -7.39 -18.93
CA LYS A 163 24.64 -7.44 -18.74
C LYS A 163 24.19 -7.13 -17.31
N MET A 164 25.11 -7.17 -16.34
CA MET A 164 24.77 -6.86 -14.95
C MET A 164 24.19 -5.44 -14.83
N PRO A 165 23.09 -5.21 -14.10
CA PRO A 165 22.49 -3.90 -13.95
C PRO A 165 23.44 -2.81 -13.42
N LEU A 166 24.46 -3.20 -12.64
CA LEU A 166 25.48 -2.29 -12.11
C LEU A 166 26.40 -1.69 -13.18
N SER A 167 26.53 -2.31 -14.36
CA SER A 167 27.30 -1.76 -15.48
C SER A 167 26.60 -0.55 -16.13
N GLN A 168 25.27 -0.49 -16.07
CA GLN A 168 24.43 0.57 -16.65
C GLN A 168 23.44 1.12 -15.62
N LEU A 169 23.92 2.02 -14.76
CA LEU A 169 23.10 2.65 -13.72
C LEU A 169 21.91 3.44 -14.28
N SER A 170 22.01 3.92 -15.52
CA SER A 170 20.92 4.60 -16.23
C SER A 170 19.66 3.73 -16.36
N LEU A 171 19.82 2.41 -16.46
CA LEU A 171 18.71 1.44 -16.48
C LEU A 171 18.33 0.98 -15.07
N LEU A 172 19.31 0.73 -14.20
CA LEU A 172 19.05 0.22 -12.84
C LEU A 172 18.34 1.25 -11.95
N ILE A 173 18.72 2.53 -11.99
CA ILE A 173 18.15 3.57 -11.12
C ILE A 173 16.63 3.72 -11.30
N PRO A 174 16.08 3.82 -12.54
CA PRO A 174 14.64 3.86 -12.74
C PRO A 174 13.91 2.63 -12.19
N VAL A 175 14.46 1.42 -12.35
CA VAL A 175 13.84 0.18 -11.85
C VAL A 175 13.81 0.17 -10.33
N LEU A 176 14.93 0.49 -9.67
CA LEU A 176 14.98 0.60 -8.21
C LEU A 176 14.09 1.72 -7.68
N LEU A 177 13.96 2.82 -8.42
CA LEU A 177 13.07 3.93 -8.05
C LEU A 177 11.60 3.51 -8.13
N VAL A 178 11.18 2.88 -9.23
CA VAL A 178 9.82 2.34 -9.37
C VAL A 178 9.50 1.36 -8.25
N TRP A 179 10.41 0.42 -7.98
CA TRP A 179 10.28 -0.50 -6.86
C TRP A 179 10.14 0.22 -5.50
N THR A 180 11.02 1.19 -5.23
CA THR A 180 10.98 1.98 -4.00
C THR A 180 9.66 2.74 -3.88
N LEU A 181 9.14 3.31 -4.97
CA LEU A 181 7.85 4.02 -4.97
C LEU A 181 6.66 3.08 -4.68
N PHE A 182 6.67 1.84 -5.17
CA PHE A 182 5.65 0.85 -4.82
C PHE A 182 5.63 0.57 -3.31
N VAL A 183 6.79 0.33 -2.71
CA VAL A 183 6.86 0.10 -1.26
C VAL A 183 6.53 1.37 -0.46
N MET A 184 6.94 2.54 -0.93
CA MET A 184 6.60 3.81 -0.29
C MET A 184 5.10 4.10 -0.34
N ALA A 185 4.41 3.77 -1.43
CA ALA A 185 2.95 3.87 -1.51
C ALA A 185 2.29 3.00 -0.43
N GLU A 186 2.79 1.77 -0.24
CA GLU A 186 2.34 0.85 0.80
C GLU A 186 2.57 1.42 2.21
N MET A 187 3.78 1.94 2.47
CA MET A 187 4.12 2.55 3.75
C MET A 187 3.29 3.82 4.02
N ARG A 188 2.98 4.59 2.98
CA ARG A 188 2.11 5.77 3.08
C ARG A 188 0.70 5.38 3.45
N GLU A 189 0.12 4.36 2.81
CA GLU A 189 -1.21 3.85 3.19
C GLU A 189 -1.24 3.43 4.67
N CYS A 190 -0.22 2.69 5.13
CA CYS A 190 -0.08 2.31 6.54
C CYS A 190 0.03 3.53 7.47
N SER A 191 0.86 4.50 7.10
CA SER A 191 1.09 5.71 7.90
C SER A 191 -0.16 6.59 7.96
N ASP A 192 -0.89 6.71 6.85
CA ASP A 192 -2.16 7.42 6.82
C ASP A 192 -3.22 6.71 7.68
N PHE A 193 -3.27 5.37 7.62
CA PHE A 193 -4.14 4.59 8.50
C PHE A 193 -3.79 4.80 9.97
N LEU A 194 -2.50 4.73 10.33
CA LEU A 194 -1.98 4.98 11.68
C LEU A 194 -2.40 6.36 12.18
N ARG A 195 -2.09 7.38 11.38
CA ARG A 195 -2.36 8.77 11.72
C ARG A 195 -3.84 9.05 11.87
N ARG A 196 -4.68 8.53 10.98
CA ARG A 196 -6.13 8.80 11.00
C ARG A 196 -6.85 8.03 12.10
N ILE A 197 -6.57 6.74 12.25
CA ILE A 197 -7.36 5.85 13.11
C ILE A 197 -6.75 5.73 14.50
N VAL A 198 -5.45 5.50 14.62
CA VAL A 198 -4.80 5.27 15.92
C VAL A 198 -4.57 6.58 16.65
N TRP A 199 -4.10 7.62 15.95
CA TRP A 199 -3.82 8.92 16.55
C TRP A 199 -4.95 9.93 16.37
N GLY A 200 -5.66 9.88 15.25
CA GLY A 200 -6.65 10.90 14.90
C GLY A 200 -8.02 10.69 15.53
N LEU A 201 -8.44 9.45 15.81
CA LEU A 201 -9.76 9.22 16.40
C LEU A 201 -9.76 9.55 17.90
N PRO A 202 -10.82 10.19 18.42
CA PRO A 202 -10.97 10.40 19.85
C PRO A 202 -11.10 9.08 20.60
N HIS A 203 -10.82 9.14 21.89
CA HIS A 203 -10.96 8.02 22.81
C HIS A 203 -12.44 7.81 23.15
N ALA A 204 -12.94 6.59 22.99
CA ALA A 204 -14.24 6.17 23.53
C ALA A 204 -14.05 5.49 24.89
N ASP A 205 -14.78 5.94 25.92
CA ASP A 205 -14.79 5.32 27.25
C ASP A 205 -15.53 3.98 27.23
N HIS A 206 -16.55 3.87 26.37
CA HIS A 206 -17.36 2.67 26.23
C HIS A 206 -17.34 2.12 24.80
N LEU A 207 -17.31 0.79 24.67
CA LEU A 207 -17.34 0.11 23.37
C LEU A 207 -18.58 0.49 22.53
N SER A 208 -19.70 0.78 23.18
CA SER A 208 -20.97 1.15 22.53
C SER A 208 -20.97 2.54 21.86
N GLU A 209 -19.96 3.36 22.11
CA GLU A 209 -19.84 4.74 21.60
C GLU A 209 -18.95 4.84 20.37
N MET A 210 -18.31 3.74 19.97
CA MET A 210 -17.36 3.74 18.85
C MET A 210 -18.00 4.06 17.50
N LEU A 211 -19.24 3.62 17.28
CA LEU A 211 -19.92 3.67 15.99
C LEU A 211 -21.23 4.47 16.06
N LEU A 212 -21.49 5.23 15.01
CA LEU A 212 -22.79 5.82 14.68
C LEU A 212 -23.38 5.10 13.47
N LEU A 213 -24.67 4.81 13.54
CA LEU A 213 -25.43 4.27 12.41
C LEU A 213 -25.98 5.45 11.62
N SER A 214 -25.61 5.56 10.33
CA SER A 214 -25.88 6.76 9.49
C SER A 214 -27.38 7.01 9.20
N ASN A 215 -28.28 6.08 9.57
CA ASN A 215 -29.71 6.21 9.36
C ASN A 215 -30.49 6.10 10.69
N PRO A 216 -30.72 7.23 11.40
CA PRO A 216 -31.54 7.26 12.62
C PRO A 216 -33.05 7.21 12.35
N ASP A 217 -33.50 7.26 11.08
CA ASP A 217 -34.91 7.12 10.70
C ASP A 217 -35.42 5.67 10.79
N GLU A 218 -35.04 4.99 11.87
CA GLU A 218 -35.64 3.75 12.36
C GLU A 218 -37.15 3.94 12.63
N SER A 219 -37.61 5.20 12.76
CA SER A 219 -39.02 5.60 12.92
C SER A 219 -39.86 5.47 11.65
N LEU A 220 -39.27 5.46 10.44
CA LEU A 220 -40.02 5.32 9.18
C LEU A 220 -40.10 3.87 8.66
N LEU A 221 -39.38 2.93 9.28
CA LEU A 221 -39.41 1.51 8.90
C LEU A 221 -40.50 0.68 9.59
N TYR A 222 -41.27 1.27 10.51
CA TYR A 222 -42.60 0.74 10.85
C TYR A 222 -43.60 1.08 9.73
N SER A 223 -43.39 0.49 8.56
CA SER A 223 -44.45 0.38 7.56
C SER A 223 -45.61 -0.37 8.20
N LYS A 224 -46.77 0.28 8.25
CA LYS A 224 -48.07 -0.14 8.80
C LYS A 224 -48.60 -1.50 8.29
N HIS A 225 -47.85 -2.23 7.47
CA HIS A 225 -48.29 -3.44 6.76
C HIS A 225 -47.67 -4.77 7.22
N GLY A 226 -46.97 -4.83 8.36
CA GLY A 226 -46.64 -6.11 9.03
C GLY A 226 -45.76 -7.09 8.24
N LYS A 227 -45.32 -6.74 7.02
CA LYS A 227 -44.33 -7.50 6.26
C LYS A 227 -42.97 -6.92 6.56
N ARG A 228 -42.12 -7.70 7.24
CA ARG A 228 -40.69 -7.40 7.40
C ARG A 228 -40.08 -7.29 6.02
N LYS A 229 -39.96 -6.06 5.50
CA LYS A 229 -39.13 -5.81 4.33
C LYS A 229 -37.71 -6.02 4.83
N TRP A 230 -37.06 -7.10 4.38
CA TRP A 230 -35.65 -7.30 4.64
C TRP A 230 -34.94 -6.11 4.01
N CYS A 231 -34.56 -5.12 4.82
CA CYS A 231 -33.71 -4.05 4.37
C CYS A 231 -32.35 -4.69 4.04
N THR A 232 -32.18 -5.04 2.77
CA THR A 232 -30.91 -5.43 2.17
C THR A 232 -30.00 -4.22 1.96
N HIS A 233 -30.38 -3.04 2.44
CA HIS A 233 -29.50 -1.89 2.49
C HIS A 233 -28.53 -2.10 3.65
N ASP A 234 -27.35 -2.58 3.27
CA ASP A 234 -26.15 -2.63 4.10
C ASP A 234 -26.00 -1.25 4.78
N HIS A 235 -26.29 -1.18 6.09
CA HIS A 235 -26.25 0.08 6.81
C HIS A 235 -24.84 0.66 6.77
N GLU A 236 -24.72 1.91 6.31
CA GLU A 236 -23.49 2.68 6.42
C GLU A 236 -23.18 2.86 7.92
N VAL A 237 -22.03 2.35 8.31
CA VAL A 237 -21.51 2.41 9.68
C VAL A 237 -20.41 3.45 9.71
N LEU A 238 -20.56 4.46 10.56
CA LEU A 238 -19.62 5.55 10.70
C LEU A 238 -18.80 5.39 11.99
N LEU A 239 -17.47 5.27 11.85
CA LEU A 239 -16.53 5.21 12.98
C LEU A 239 -16.21 6.61 13.50
N VAL A 240 -16.60 6.87 14.74
CA VAL A 240 -16.51 8.20 15.38
C VAL A 240 -15.41 8.24 16.43
N ALA A 241 -15.30 7.19 17.24
CA ALA A 241 -14.34 7.10 18.32
C ALA A 241 -13.79 5.68 18.44
N LEU A 242 -12.63 5.53 19.07
CA LEU A 242 -11.97 4.23 19.20
C LEU A 242 -11.61 3.95 20.66
N HIS A 243 -12.05 2.80 21.16
CA HIS A 243 -11.67 2.33 22.49
C HIS A 243 -10.18 1.91 22.53
N PRO A 244 -9.41 2.16 23.61
CA PRO A 244 -7.96 1.96 23.65
C PRO A 244 -7.56 0.51 23.43
N LEU A 245 -8.34 -0.43 23.97
CA LEU A 245 -8.09 -1.86 23.75
C LEU A 245 -8.15 -2.21 22.25
N VAL A 246 -9.18 -1.73 21.55
CA VAL A 246 -9.35 -1.97 20.12
C VAL A 246 -8.24 -1.28 19.34
N ARG A 247 -7.89 -0.04 19.72
CA ARG A 247 -6.75 0.70 19.16
C ARG A 247 -5.44 -0.08 19.25
N THR A 248 -5.12 -0.65 20.43
CA THR A 248 -3.91 -1.45 20.65
C THR A 248 -3.92 -2.73 19.82
N ILE A 249 -5.05 -3.44 19.76
CA ILE A 249 -5.18 -4.66 18.94
C ILE A 249 -4.96 -4.33 17.46
N LEU A 250 -5.60 -3.27 16.95
CA LEU A 250 -5.45 -2.87 15.55
C LEU A 250 -4.01 -2.48 15.22
N PHE A 251 -3.34 -1.73 16.11
CA PHE A 251 -1.95 -1.36 15.94
C PHE A 251 -1.04 -2.59 15.93
N LEU A 252 -1.10 -3.44 16.96
CA LEU A 252 -0.16 -4.56 17.13
C LEU A 252 -0.40 -5.71 16.16
N VAL A 253 -1.66 -6.02 15.83
CA VAL A 253 -2.01 -7.22 15.04
C VAL A 253 -2.11 -6.92 13.55
N PHE A 254 -2.54 -5.72 13.16
CA PHE A 254 -2.81 -5.40 11.76
C PHE A 254 -1.75 -4.47 11.17
N LEU A 255 -1.50 -3.34 11.83
CA LEU A 255 -0.72 -2.27 11.23
C LEU A 255 0.80 -2.45 11.37
N LEU A 256 1.27 -2.75 12.58
CA LEU A 256 2.69 -2.90 12.87
C LEU A 256 3.34 -4.02 12.03
N PRO A 257 2.76 -5.23 11.91
CA PRO A 257 3.33 -6.27 11.07
C PRO A 257 3.37 -5.86 9.60
N ARG A 258 2.32 -5.21 9.09
CA ARG A 258 2.25 -4.71 7.71
C ARG A 258 3.38 -3.70 7.41
N PHE A 259 3.62 -2.76 8.33
CA PHE A 259 4.69 -1.77 8.18
C PHE A 259 6.09 -2.40 8.22
N ILE A 260 6.33 -3.33 9.15
CA ILE A 260 7.60 -4.07 9.25
C ILE A 260 7.85 -4.88 7.97
N MET A 261 6.82 -5.57 7.46
CA MET A 261 6.94 -6.37 6.23
C MET A 261 7.27 -5.50 5.02
N ALA A 262 6.67 -4.31 4.89
CA ALA A 262 7.01 -3.37 3.82
C ALA A 262 8.49 -2.93 3.89
N LEU A 263 9.01 -2.62 5.09
CA LEU A 263 10.42 -2.26 5.27
C LEU A 263 11.38 -3.41 4.92
N ILE A 264 11.08 -4.62 5.38
CA ILE A 264 11.91 -5.80 5.05
C ILE A 264 11.90 -6.04 3.54
N LEU A 265 10.74 -5.94 2.90
CA LEU A 265 10.61 -6.15 1.46
C LEU A 265 11.33 -5.05 0.66
N LEU A 266 11.35 -3.79 1.12
CA LEU A 266 12.15 -2.72 0.48
C LEU A 266 13.64 -3.11 0.42
N ILE A 267 14.20 -3.54 1.55
CA ILE A 267 15.61 -3.91 1.66
C ILE A 267 15.90 -5.16 0.80
N ALA A 268 15.10 -6.22 0.97
CA ALA A 268 15.27 -7.47 0.23
C ALA A 268 15.09 -7.28 -1.28
N GLY A 269 14.09 -6.49 -1.70
CA GLY A 269 13.81 -6.20 -3.10
C GLY A 269 14.93 -5.41 -3.76
N ASN A 270 15.47 -4.38 -3.10
CA ASN A 270 16.63 -3.65 -3.60
C ASN A 270 17.85 -4.57 -3.79
N MET A 271 18.13 -5.44 -2.80
CA MET A 271 19.22 -6.42 -2.91
C MET A 271 19.01 -7.40 -4.05
N TRP A 272 17.78 -7.88 -4.26
CA TRP A 272 17.47 -8.80 -5.35
C TRP A 272 17.66 -8.14 -6.73
N LEU A 273 17.15 -6.93 -6.91
CA LEU A 273 17.23 -6.21 -8.18
C LEU A 273 18.69 -5.87 -8.54
N ILE A 274 19.51 -5.48 -7.57
CA ILE A 274 20.94 -5.23 -7.77
C ILE A 274 21.70 -6.54 -8.08
N ALA A 275 21.32 -7.66 -7.48
CA ALA A 275 21.96 -8.96 -7.69
C ALA A 275 21.58 -9.66 -9.00
N THR A 276 20.61 -9.14 -9.75
CA THR A 276 20.17 -9.74 -11.00
C THR A 276 21.28 -9.63 -12.06
N ILE A 277 21.39 -10.60 -12.97
CA ILE A 277 22.48 -10.66 -13.96
C ILE A 277 22.09 -10.03 -15.29
N ASP A 278 20.81 -10.09 -15.65
CA ASP A 278 20.30 -9.58 -16.91
C ASP A 278 19.26 -8.46 -16.70
N TYR A 279 19.23 -7.48 -17.61
CA TYR A 279 18.30 -6.36 -17.52
C TYR A 279 16.84 -6.80 -17.69
N GLY A 280 16.58 -7.78 -18.56
CA GLY A 280 15.24 -8.32 -18.78
C GLY A 280 14.71 -9.01 -17.53
N GLU A 281 15.57 -9.80 -16.88
CA GLU A 281 15.27 -10.41 -15.58
C GLU A 281 15.03 -9.35 -14.50
N CYS A 282 15.78 -8.24 -14.48
CA CYS A 282 15.62 -7.19 -13.48
C CYS A 282 14.22 -6.57 -13.51
N LEU A 283 13.68 -6.30 -14.71
CA LEU A 283 12.32 -5.78 -14.89
C LEU A 283 11.24 -6.80 -14.46
N ILE A 284 11.41 -8.07 -14.82
CA ILE A 284 10.48 -9.14 -14.44
C ILE A 284 10.51 -9.35 -12.92
N ASN A 285 11.69 -9.32 -12.31
CA ASN A 285 11.88 -9.44 -10.86
C ASN A 285 11.21 -8.26 -10.12
N CYS A 286 11.27 -7.04 -10.68
CA CYS A 286 10.57 -5.88 -10.12
C CYS A 286 9.05 -6.08 -10.12
N ALA A 287 8.47 -6.59 -11.22
CA ALA A 287 7.04 -6.91 -11.28
C ALA A 287 6.66 -8.07 -10.34
N ALA A 288 7.52 -9.07 -10.19
CA ALA A 288 7.31 -10.17 -9.25
C ALA A 288 7.31 -9.69 -7.78
N LEU A 289 8.12 -8.69 -7.45
CA LEU A 289 8.12 -8.06 -6.13
C LEU A 289 6.81 -7.30 -5.84
N GLU A 290 6.26 -6.60 -6.85
CA GLU A 290 4.95 -5.93 -6.75
C GLU A 290 3.84 -6.94 -6.41
N PHE A 291 3.87 -8.13 -7.04
CA PHE A 291 2.91 -9.19 -6.73
C PHE A 291 2.90 -9.58 -5.24
N ILE A 292 4.06 -9.59 -4.57
CA ILE A 292 4.17 -9.92 -3.13
C ILE A 292 3.47 -8.84 -2.28
N LEU A 293 3.58 -7.56 -2.65
CA LEU A 293 2.87 -6.47 -1.97
C LEU A 293 1.34 -6.59 -2.11
N ASP A 294 0.87 -7.04 -3.27
CA ASP A 294 -0.56 -7.11 -3.60
C ASP A 294 -1.30 -8.38 -3.13
N ILE A 295 -0.62 -9.32 -2.44
CA ILE A 295 -1.24 -10.55 -1.88
C ILE A 295 -2.50 -10.26 -1.06
N LYS A 296 -2.50 -9.17 -0.28
CA LYS A 296 -3.66 -8.73 0.51
C LYS A 296 -4.92 -8.43 -0.33
N ARG A 297 -4.75 -7.97 -1.58
CA ARG A 297 -5.86 -7.68 -2.50
C ARG A 297 -6.37 -8.95 -3.16
N TYR A 298 -5.48 -9.90 -3.48
CA TYR A 298 -5.89 -11.22 -3.98
C TYR A 298 -6.66 -12.00 -2.91
N LEU A 299 -6.20 -11.96 -1.65
CA LEU A 299 -6.92 -12.59 -0.54
C LEU A 299 -8.28 -11.93 -0.27
N TYR A 300 -8.39 -10.61 -0.47
CA TYR A 300 -9.68 -9.92 -0.36
C TYR A 300 -10.74 -10.51 -1.30
N GLN A 301 -10.37 -10.85 -2.54
CA GLN A 301 -11.31 -11.45 -3.50
C GLN A 301 -11.85 -12.82 -3.05
N ALA A 302 -11.08 -13.56 -2.25
CA ALA A 302 -11.49 -14.85 -1.69
C ALA A 302 -12.40 -14.71 -0.45
N VAL A 303 -12.48 -13.52 0.15
CA VAL A 303 -13.36 -13.27 1.30
C VAL A 303 -14.83 -13.38 0.87
N PRO A 304 -15.73 -13.98 1.68
CA PRO A 304 -17.15 -14.04 1.37
C PRO A 304 -17.74 -12.65 1.06
N SER A 305 -18.54 -12.55 0.00
CA SER A 305 -19.12 -11.27 -0.48
C SER A 305 -19.92 -10.53 0.58
N ARG A 306 -20.45 -11.22 1.59
CA ARG A 306 -21.10 -10.58 2.74
C ARG A 306 -20.12 -9.74 3.56
N LEU A 307 -18.93 -10.26 3.87
CA LEU A 307 -17.92 -9.53 4.64
C LEU A 307 -17.31 -8.39 3.80
N GLN A 308 -17.17 -8.59 2.49
CA GLN A 308 -16.76 -7.53 1.56
C GLN A 308 -17.73 -6.35 1.57
N ARG A 309 -19.05 -6.61 1.47
CA ARG A 309 -20.10 -5.58 1.52
C ARG A 309 -20.17 -4.88 2.88
N GLU A 310 -20.06 -5.66 3.94
CA GLU A 310 -20.02 -5.13 5.30
C GLU A 310 -18.78 -4.24 5.55
N ALA A 311 -17.65 -4.52 4.89
CA ALA A 311 -16.47 -3.67 4.92
C ALA A 311 -16.62 -2.44 4.01
N SER A 312 -17.24 -2.56 2.83
CA SER A 312 -17.43 -1.42 1.92
C SER A 312 -18.37 -0.34 2.48
N GLY A 313 -19.33 -0.72 3.34
CA GLY A 313 -20.19 0.22 4.06
C GLY A 313 -19.58 0.78 5.35
N PHE A 314 -18.30 0.51 5.62
CA PHE A 314 -17.60 1.00 6.79
C PHE A 314 -16.86 2.30 6.47
N HIS A 315 -17.32 3.40 7.06
CA HIS A 315 -16.78 4.74 6.82
C HIS A 315 -16.07 5.26 8.07
N VAL A 316 -14.98 6.01 7.89
CA VAL A 316 -14.27 6.66 8.99
C VAL A 316 -14.50 8.17 8.94
N ILE A 317 -14.83 8.77 10.08
CA ILE A 317 -14.94 10.23 10.17
C ILE A 317 -13.56 10.84 9.90
N PRO A 318 -13.45 11.82 8.98
CA PRO A 318 -12.20 12.51 8.76
C PRO A 318 -11.83 13.32 10.00
N HIS A 319 -10.55 13.29 10.40
CA HIS A 319 -10.04 14.10 11.51
C HIS A 319 -10.31 15.61 11.34
N THR A 320 -10.42 16.07 10.10
CA THR A 320 -10.77 17.46 9.78
C THR A 320 -11.94 17.45 8.80
N ALA A 321 -13.06 18.07 9.19
CA ALA A 321 -14.24 18.14 8.34
C ALA A 321 -14.05 19.03 7.11
N TYR A 322 -13.17 20.02 7.23
CA TYR A 322 -12.80 20.92 6.16
C TYR A 322 -11.32 20.75 5.85
N GLU A 323 -11.00 20.75 4.56
CA GLU A 323 -9.64 20.67 4.11
C GLU A 323 -9.27 21.99 3.42
N SER A 324 -8.44 22.80 4.08
CA SER A 324 -7.89 24.02 3.45
C SER A 324 -6.79 23.64 2.46
N PRO A 325 -6.67 24.38 1.34
CA PRO A 325 -5.55 24.21 0.42
C PRO A 325 -4.25 24.51 1.15
N ASN A 326 -3.34 23.55 1.17
CA ASN A 326 -2.03 23.72 1.78
C ASN A 326 -0.95 23.35 0.76
N CYS A 327 -0.08 24.32 0.42
CA CYS A 327 1.08 24.10 -0.45
C CYS A 327 1.92 22.90 0.00
N TRP A 328 1.98 22.64 1.32
CA TRP A 328 2.70 21.50 1.88
C TRP A 328 2.19 20.14 1.36
N ARG A 329 0.89 19.99 1.12
CA ARG A 329 0.35 18.72 0.59
C ARG A 329 0.77 18.48 -0.86
N PHE A 330 0.94 19.54 -1.65
CA PHE A 330 1.46 19.45 -3.02
C PHE A 330 2.97 19.18 -3.02
N THR A 331 3.74 19.86 -2.17
CA THR A 331 5.20 19.66 -2.08
C THR A 331 5.57 18.31 -1.46
N TYR A 332 4.71 17.73 -0.62
CA TYR A 332 4.90 16.42 -0.02
C TYR A 332 5.16 15.32 -1.05
N SER A 333 4.46 15.34 -2.20
CA SER A 333 4.69 14.37 -3.29
C SER A 333 6.11 14.46 -3.86
N PHE A 334 6.65 15.67 -4.00
CA PHE A 334 8.05 15.88 -4.43
C PHE A 334 9.04 15.44 -3.34
N GLY A 335 8.71 15.68 -2.06
CA GLY A 335 9.49 15.17 -0.94
C GLY A 335 9.59 13.64 -0.93
N PHE A 336 8.49 12.96 -1.27
CA PHE A 336 8.45 11.49 -1.41
C PHE A 336 9.34 11.00 -2.55
N LEU A 337 9.30 11.68 -3.70
CA LEU A 337 10.18 11.35 -4.82
C LEU A 337 11.66 11.54 -4.46
N LEU A 338 12.01 12.65 -3.80
CA LEU A 338 13.38 12.90 -3.35
C LEU A 338 13.84 11.86 -2.32
N PHE A 339 12.98 11.50 -1.36
CA PHE A 339 13.27 10.44 -0.40
C PHE A 339 13.48 9.07 -1.10
N GLY A 340 12.67 8.76 -2.12
CA GLY A 340 12.85 7.57 -2.95
C GLY A 340 14.21 7.57 -3.64
N LEU A 341 14.60 8.67 -4.28
CA LEU A 341 15.93 8.83 -4.90
C LEU A 341 17.07 8.67 -3.89
N CYS A 342 16.95 9.28 -2.71
CA CYS A 342 17.92 9.11 -1.62
C CYS A 342 18.02 7.64 -1.18
N THR A 343 16.88 6.93 -1.09
CA THR A 343 16.84 5.52 -0.72
C THR A 343 17.52 4.64 -1.77
N VAL A 344 17.27 4.90 -3.06
CA VAL A 344 17.94 4.20 -4.17
C VAL A 344 19.45 4.45 -4.14
N TRP A 345 19.87 5.71 -3.92
CA TRP A 345 21.27 6.07 -3.79
C TRP A 345 21.95 5.33 -2.62
N ILE A 346 21.29 5.30 -1.46
CA ILE A 346 21.76 4.56 -0.29
C ILE A 346 21.83 3.06 -0.60
N ALA A 347 20.84 2.49 -1.28
CA ALA A 347 20.80 1.07 -1.63
C ALA A 347 21.95 0.67 -2.58
N ILE A 348 22.27 1.52 -3.58
CA ILE A 348 23.40 1.29 -4.48
C ILE A 348 24.73 1.47 -3.73
N SER A 349 24.83 2.48 -2.86
CA SER A 349 26.07 2.77 -2.12
C SER A 349 26.38 1.74 -1.03
N LEU A 350 25.35 1.21 -0.37
CA LEU A 350 25.45 0.20 0.69
C LEU A 350 25.18 -1.22 0.19
N GLN A 351 25.23 -1.43 -1.13
CA GLN A 351 25.02 -2.75 -1.70
C GLN A 351 26.07 -3.72 -1.15
N THR A 352 25.61 -4.90 -0.73
CA THR A 352 26.49 -5.99 -0.25
C THR A 352 26.62 -7.11 -1.28
N VAL A 353 26.06 -6.93 -2.47
CA VAL A 353 26.04 -7.92 -3.55
C VAL A 353 27.45 -8.14 -4.09
N LEU A 354 28.17 -7.09 -4.47
CA LEU A 354 29.53 -7.13 -4.96
C LEU A 354 30.45 -6.44 -3.93
N PRO A 355 31.18 -7.20 -3.09
CA PRO A 355 32.15 -6.59 -2.19
C PRO A 355 33.23 -5.89 -3.02
N ASP A 356 33.66 -4.71 -2.56
CA ASP A 356 34.71 -3.91 -3.20
C ASP A 356 34.40 -3.50 -4.65
N TYR A 357 33.12 -3.24 -4.95
CA TYR A 357 32.71 -2.69 -6.24
C TYR A 357 33.31 -1.29 -6.45
N GLY A 358 34.20 -1.18 -7.44
CA GLY A 358 35.01 0.02 -7.69
C GLY A 358 34.44 0.95 -8.76
N TRP A 359 33.19 0.77 -9.19
CA TRP A 359 32.62 1.40 -10.39
C TRP A 359 33.42 1.12 -11.67
N ASP A 360 34.11 -0.01 -11.69
CA ASP A 360 35.08 -0.42 -12.70
C ASP A 360 34.45 -1.04 -13.96
N LEU A 361 33.16 -1.40 -13.90
CA LEU A 361 32.45 -2.02 -15.02
C LEU A 361 32.00 -1.04 -16.12
N ASN A 362 31.65 0.19 -15.77
CA ASN A 362 30.96 1.11 -16.68
C ASN A 362 31.78 1.41 -17.94
N GLY A 363 33.05 1.81 -17.77
CA GLY A 363 33.90 2.20 -18.91
C GLY A 363 34.14 1.10 -19.95
N PRO A 364 34.62 -0.10 -19.55
CA PRO A 364 34.83 -1.20 -20.50
C PRO A 364 33.53 -1.73 -21.13
N CYS A 365 32.46 -1.81 -20.34
CA CYS A 365 31.18 -2.35 -20.84
C CYS A 365 30.42 -1.40 -21.76
N GLU A 366 30.58 -0.07 -21.60
CA GLU A 366 29.96 0.91 -22.51
C GLU A 366 30.37 0.64 -23.96
N ARG A 367 31.67 0.47 -24.22
CA ARG A 367 32.19 0.15 -25.57
C ARG A 367 31.69 -1.20 -26.07
N TYR A 368 31.73 -2.22 -25.21
CA TYR A 368 31.28 -3.55 -25.57
C TYR A 368 29.81 -3.58 -26.00
N ILE A 369 28.97 -2.84 -25.27
CA ILE A 369 27.53 -2.74 -25.53
C ILE A 369 27.25 -1.88 -26.76
N GLU A 370 28.06 -0.86 -27.06
CA GLU A 370 27.93 -0.11 -28.31
C GLU A 370 28.22 -0.96 -29.56
N GLU A 371 29.15 -1.91 -29.45
CA GLU A 371 29.55 -2.80 -30.55
C GLU A 371 28.60 -3.99 -30.74
N HIS A 372 28.14 -4.60 -29.63
CA HIS A 372 27.37 -5.86 -29.66
C HIS A 372 25.89 -5.67 -29.32
N GLY A 373 25.54 -4.55 -28.70
CA GLY A 373 24.18 -4.25 -28.31
C GLY A 373 23.31 -3.94 -29.53
N ILE A 374 22.17 -4.62 -29.62
CA ILE A 374 21.10 -4.21 -30.52
C ILE A 374 20.62 -2.84 -30.01
N ARG A 375 20.94 -1.77 -30.74
CA ARG A 375 20.49 -0.41 -30.41
C ARG A 375 18.97 -0.32 -30.60
N VAL A 376 18.21 -0.73 -29.60
CA VAL A 376 16.74 -0.60 -29.60
C VAL A 376 16.34 0.88 -29.71
N PHE A 377 17.18 1.80 -29.21
CA PHE A 377 16.95 3.24 -29.27
C PHE A 377 17.31 3.90 -30.61
N ASP A 378 17.98 3.22 -31.54
CA ASP A 378 18.12 3.72 -32.93
C ASP A 378 16.77 3.70 -33.68
N PHE A 379 15.72 3.12 -33.09
CA PHE A 379 14.36 3.20 -33.62
C PHE A 379 13.62 4.50 -33.28
N LEU A 380 14.12 5.26 -32.28
CA LEU A 380 13.52 6.52 -31.82
C LEU A 380 14.27 7.76 -32.31
N LYS A 381 15.41 7.58 -32.98
CA LYS A 381 16.23 8.63 -33.58
C LYS A 381 16.02 8.64 -35.09
#